data_AF-A0A3T0A2P2-F1
#
_entry.id   AF-A0A3T0A2P2-F1
#
_cell.length_a   1.000
_cell.length_b   1.000
_cell.length_c   1.000
_cell.angle_alpha   90.00
_cell.angle_beta   90.00
_cell.angle_gamma   90.00
#
_symmetry.space_group_name_H-M   'P 1'
#
loop_
_entity.id
_entity.type
_entity.pdbx_description
1 polymer ?
#
loop_
_entity_poly.entity_id
_entity_poly.type
_entity_poly.pdbx_seq_one_letter_code
_entity_poly.pdbx_strand_id
1 'polypeptide(L)'
;MDLFYHSLPGERKLRLHFHRFMLRVHEELTALQGQIDPLDIIADRFKTETDVLCFDEFFVTDITDAMLLGGLMKALFARGITLVATSNIPPDELYRNGLQRARFLPAIDAIKQHCDIMNVDAGVDYRLRTLTQAHLWLTPLNDETRRQMDKLWLALAGAAREHAPTLEINHRPLSTLGVENQTLAVSFATLCVEARSQHDYIALSRLFHTVLLFDVPVMTPLMENEARRFIALVDEFYERHVKLVVSAAAPLYEIYQGERLKFEFQRCLSRLQEMQSAEYLKREHMP
;
A
#
# COMPACT_ATOMS: atom_id res chain seq x y z
N MET A 1 14.74 5.62 3.70
CA MET A 1 14.16 6.98 3.81
C MET A 1 14.13 7.48 5.26
N ASP A 2 13.73 6.66 6.23
CA ASP A 2 13.53 7.07 7.63
C ASP A 2 14.72 7.82 8.25
N LEU A 3 15.92 7.24 8.16
CA LEU A 3 17.12 7.84 8.72
C LEU A 3 17.39 9.23 8.13
N PHE A 4 17.21 9.37 6.81
CA PHE A 4 17.36 10.66 6.13
C PHE A 4 16.34 11.68 6.66
N TYR A 5 15.05 11.34 6.65
CA TYR A 5 13.98 12.25 7.08
C TYR A 5 14.15 12.72 8.53
N HIS A 6 14.50 11.82 9.45
CA HIS A 6 14.73 12.17 10.86
C HIS A 6 16.01 12.99 11.07
N SER A 7 17.04 12.78 10.25
CA SER A 7 18.31 13.53 10.33
C SER A 7 18.23 14.97 9.81
N LEU A 8 17.22 15.30 8.98
CA LEU A 8 17.07 16.64 8.42
C LEU A 8 16.81 17.69 9.52
N PRO A 9 17.55 18.81 9.54
CA PRO A 9 17.31 19.90 10.48
C PRO A 9 16.01 20.64 10.14
N GLY A 10 15.28 21.05 11.18
CA GLY A 10 14.05 21.84 11.05
C GLY A 10 12.79 21.01 10.79
N GLU A 11 11.66 21.72 10.74
CA GLU A 11 10.31 21.13 10.66
C GLU A 11 9.66 21.28 9.27
N ARG A 12 10.27 22.05 8.37
CA ARG A 12 9.77 22.30 6.99
C ARG A 12 10.11 21.14 6.05
N LYS A 13 9.72 19.95 6.47
CA LYS A 13 9.93 18.68 5.77
C LYS A 13 8.67 17.85 5.83
N LEU A 14 8.23 17.38 4.68
CA LEU A 14 7.01 16.59 4.55
C LEU A 14 7.36 15.22 3.97
N ARG A 15 6.90 14.16 4.64
CA ARG A 15 7.03 12.80 4.15
C ARG A 15 5.66 12.17 3.96
N LEU A 16 5.44 11.59 2.79
CA LEU A 16 4.21 10.88 2.46
C LEU A 16 4.45 9.90 1.32
N HIS A 17 3.57 8.89 1.21
CA HIS A 17 3.53 8.04 0.04
C HIS A 17 3.06 8.81 -1.19
N PHE A 18 3.62 8.48 -2.36
CA PHE A 18 3.33 9.19 -3.61
C PHE A 18 1.84 9.21 -3.97
N HIS A 19 1.11 8.11 -3.77
CA HIS A 19 -0.34 8.07 -4.06
C HIS A 19 -1.13 9.03 -3.14
N ARG A 20 -0.76 9.22 -1.87
CA ARG A 20 -1.46 10.16 -0.95
C ARG A 20 -1.21 11.59 -1.38
N PHE A 21 0.00 11.86 -1.89
CA PHE A 21 0.33 13.14 -2.47
C PHE A 21 -0.57 13.43 -3.68
N MET A 22 -0.70 12.47 -4.60
CA MET A 22 -1.55 12.65 -5.78
C MET A 22 -3.04 12.81 -5.44
N LEU A 23 -3.53 12.06 -4.45
CA LEU A 23 -4.90 12.23 -3.94
C LEU A 23 -5.13 13.66 -3.44
N ARG A 24 -4.23 14.17 -2.59
CA ARG A 24 -4.30 15.55 -2.09
C ARG A 24 -4.27 16.57 -3.24
N VAL A 25 -3.41 16.37 -4.24
CA VAL A 25 -3.34 17.24 -5.44
C VAL A 25 -4.68 17.24 -6.18
N HIS A 26 -5.32 16.07 -6.35
CA HIS A 26 -6.61 15.96 -7.04
C HIS A 26 -7.74 16.68 -6.27
N GLU A 27 -7.77 16.54 -4.94
CA GLU A 27 -8.70 17.26 -4.07
C GLU A 27 -8.53 18.78 -4.20
N GLU A 28 -7.28 19.26 -4.15
CA GLU A 28 -6.99 20.69 -4.34
C GLU A 28 -7.33 21.19 -5.75
N LEU A 29 -7.09 20.38 -6.79
CA LEU A 29 -7.48 20.71 -8.17
C LEU A 29 -9.00 20.86 -8.32
N THR A 30 -9.76 20.00 -7.65
CA THR A 30 -11.23 20.08 -7.67
C THR A 30 -11.70 21.36 -6.98
N ALA A 31 -11.07 21.74 -5.85
CA ALA A 31 -11.37 23.00 -5.17
C ALA A 31 -10.96 24.25 -5.99
N LEU A 32 -9.98 24.12 -6.89
CA LEU A 32 -9.47 25.19 -7.76
C LEU A 32 -10.07 25.16 -9.17
N GLN A 33 -11.18 24.45 -9.39
CA GLN A 33 -11.80 24.34 -10.70
C GLN A 33 -12.16 25.72 -11.27
N GLY A 34 -11.71 25.99 -12.51
CA GLY A 34 -11.93 27.27 -13.19
C GLY A 34 -10.85 28.33 -12.93
N GLN A 35 -9.88 28.06 -12.05
CA GLN A 35 -8.70 28.91 -11.89
C GLN A 35 -7.70 28.69 -13.04
N ILE A 36 -6.97 29.75 -13.38
CA ILE A 36 -5.87 29.70 -14.35
C ILE A 36 -4.64 29.12 -13.62
N ASP A 37 -3.98 28.16 -14.27
CA ASP A 37 -2.77 27.49 -13.78
C ASP A 37 -2.87 26.97 -12.33
N PRO A 38 -3.86 26.10 -12.03
CA PRO A 38 -4.12 25.66 -10.66
C PRO A 38 -2.95 24.86 -10.04
N LEU A 39 -2.08 24.25 -10.86
CA LEU A 39 -0.88 23.57 -10.39
C LEU A 39 0.15 24.52 -9.78
N ASP A 40 0.25 25.76 -10.27
CA ASP A 40 1.12 26.76 -9.68
C ASP A 40 0.61 27.19 -8.30
N ILE A 41 -0.70 27.38 -8.16
CA ILE A 41 -1.33 27.69 -6.87
C ILE A 41 -1.09 26.55 -5.86
N ILE A 42 -1.22 25.30 -6.30
CA ILE A 42 -0.94 24.11 -5.48
C ILE A 42 0.54 24.08 -5.08
N ALA A 43 1.46 24.35 -6.01
CA ALA A 43 2.89 24.39 -5.72
C ALA A 43 3.25 25.52 -4.75
N ASP A 44 2.59 26.68 -4.83
CA ASP A 44 2.73 27.78 -3.86
C ASP A 44 2.29 27.35 -2.46
N ARG A 45 1.16 26.63 -2.34
CA ARG A 45 0.70 26.07 -1.06
C ARG A 45 1.67 25.04 -0.50
N PHE A 46 2.18 24.13 -1.32
CA PHE A 46 3.21 23.21 -0.85
C PHE A 46 4.47 23.95 -0.39
N LYS A 47 4.85 25.03 -1.08
CA LYS A 47 6.01 25.83 -0.67
C LYS A 47 5.80 26.56 0.65
N THR A 48 4.58 26.99 0.98
CA THR A 48 4.33 27.58 2.31
C THR A 48 4.47 26.54 3.41
N GLU A 49 4.16 25.27 3.13
CA GLU A 49 4.21 24.17 4.10
C GLU A 49 5.59 23.54 4.25
N THR A 50 6.31 23.30 3.16
CA THR A 50 7.53 22.49 3.17
C THR A 50 8.61 22.97 2.21
N ASP A 51 9.88 22.73 2.56
CA ASP A 51 11.03 22.92 1.68
C ASP A 51 11.60 21.59 1.18
N VAL A 52 11.36 20.49 1.90
CA VAL A 52 11.81 19.15 1.52
C VAL A 52 10.62 18.21 1.44
N LEU A 53 10.44 17.59 0.29
CA LEU A 53 9.40 16.62 0.02
C LEU A 53 10.04 15.23 -0.07
N CYS A 54 9.68 14.34 0.85
CA CYS A 54 10.13 12.96 0.88
C CYS A 54 9.00 12.05 0.39
N PHE A 55 9.16 11.48 -0.80
CA PHE A 55 8.25 10.47 -1.32
C PHE A 55 8.75 9.07 -1.04
N ASP A 56 7.96 8.34 -0.25
CA ASP A 56 8.11 6.90 -0.21
C ASP A 56 7.40 6.30 -1.42
N GLU A 57 8.13 5.44 -2.14
CA GLU A 57 7.61 4.59 -3.21
C GLU A 57 6.97 5.36 -4.37
N PHE A 58 7.83 6.13 -5.05
CA PHE A 58 7.48 6.88 -6.24
C PHE A 58 7.18 5.93 -7.40
N PHE A 59 5.90 5.75 -7.70
CA PHE A 59 5.40 4.92 -8.78
C PHE A 59 4.12 5.49 -9.37
N VAL A 60 3.98 5.40 -10.70
CA VAL A 60 2.87 6.00 -11.45
C VAL A 60 2.24 4.96 -12.36
N THR A 61 0.94 4.69 -12.18
CA THR A 61 0.13 3.78 -13.00
C THR A 61 -1.08 4.44 -13.65
N ASP A 62 -1.61 5.49 -13.04
CA ASP A 62 -2.78 6.19 -13.56
C ASP A 62 -2.40 7.25 -14.60
N ILE A 63 -3.21 7.34 -15.67
CA ILE A 63 -3.08 8.40 -16.67
C ILE A 63 -3.33 9.77 -16.06
N THR A 64 -4.28 9.92 -15.13
CA THR A 64 -4.62 11.21 -14.52
C THR A 64 -3.41 11.78 -13.79
N ASP A 65 -2.74 10.94 -13.00
CA ASP A 65 -1.53 11.30 -12.28
C ASP A 65 -0.40 11.65 -13.24
N ALA A 66 -0.19 10.80 -14.25
CA ALA A 66 0.84 11.01 -15.26
C ALA A 66 0.67 12.34 -16.00
N MET A 67 -0.56 12.78 -16.29
CA MET A 67 -0.80 14.03 -16.99
C MET A 67 -0.48 15.27 -16.15
N LEU A 68 -0.63 15.19 -14.82
CA LEU A 68 -0.39 16.32 -13.92
C LEU A 68 1.06 16.42 -13.48
N LEU A 69 1.72 15.28 -13.32
CA LEU A 69 3.00 15.20 -12.60
C LEU A 69 4.10 16.05 -13.26
N GLY A 70 4.15 16.09 -14.59
CA GLY A 70 5.18 16.88 -15.29
C GLY A 70 5.09 18.38 -15.03
N GLY A 71 3.87 18.92 -15.01
CA GLY A 71 3.65 20.34 -14.69
C GLY A 71 3.90 20.62 -13.21
N LEU A 72 3.37 19.76 -12.34
CA LEU A 72 3.50 19.91 -10.89
C LEU A 72 4.95 19.83 -10.42
N MET A 73 5.73 18.84 -10.89
CA MET A 73 7.14 18.70 -10.51
C MET A 73 7.96 19.93 -10.92
N LYS A 74 7.75 20.45 -12.13
CA LYS A 74 8.41 21.68 -12.59
C LYS A 74 8.03 22.87 -11.71
N ALA A 75 6.75 23.01 -11.36
CA ALA A 75 6.28 24.09 -10.50
C ALA A 75 6.88 24.01 -9.08
N LEU A 76 7.02 22.81 -8.51
CA LEU A 76 7.66 22.59 -7.21
C LEU A 76 9.16 22.90 -7.25
N PHE A 77 9.88 22.42 -8.28
CA PHE A 77 11.31 22.68 -8.44
C PHE A 77 11.61 24.17 -8.67
N ALA A 78 10.78 24.87 -9.44
CA ALA A 78 10.90 26.31 -9.66
C ALA A 78 10.81 27.12 -8.35
N ARG A 79 10.13 26.58 -7.32
CA ARG A 79 10.00 27.17 -5.99
C ARG A 79 11.08 26.71 -5.02
N GLY A 80 12.08 25.96 -5.50
CA GLY A 80 13.20 25.47 -4.69
C GLY A 80 12.78 24.41 -3.67
N ILE A 81 11.72 23.64 -3.94
CA ILE A 81 11.39 22.46 -3.12
C ILE A 81 12.35 21.33 -3.51
N THR A 82 13.01 20.76 -2.51
CA THR A 82 13.91 19.62 -2.69
C THR A 82 13.09 18.33 -2.68
N LEU A 83 13.23 17.49 -3.70
CA LEU A 83 12.61 16.17 -3.75
C LEU A 83 13.62 15.10 -3.34
N VAL A 84 13.21 14.22 -2.42
CA VAL A 84 13.89 12.96 -2.14
C VAL A 84 12.87 11.83 -2.29
N ALA A 85 13.16 10.85 -3.13
CA ALA A 85 12.22 9.78 -3.44
C ALA A 85 12.88 8.40 -3.37
N THR A 86 12.16 7.41 -2.87
CA THR A 86 12.51 5.99 -3.06
C THR A 86 11.63 5.41 -4.17
N SER A 87 12.20 4.62 -5.08
CA SER A 87 11.45 3.91 -6.10
C SER A 87 12.14 2.60 -6.44
N ASN A 88 11.34 1.57 -6.74
CA ASN A 88 11.82 0.31 -7.29
C ASN A 88 11.95 0.35 -8.82
N ILE A 89 11.51 1.45 -9.45
CA ILE A 89 11.52 1.62 -10.90
C ILE A 89 12.45 2.77 -11.26
N PRO A 90 13.43 2.56 -12.16
CA PRO A 90 14.29 3.64 -12.60
C PRO A 90 13.45 4.72 -13.33
N PRO A 91 13.85 6.01 -13.30
CA PRO A 91 13.03 7.08 -13.86
C PRO A 91 12.59 6.87 -15.31
N ASP A 92 13.44 6.28 -16.14
CA ASP A 92 13.14 5.99 -17.55
C ASP A 92 12.04 4.93 -17.75
N GLU A 93 11.75 4.13 -16.74
CA GLU A 93 10.72 3.08 -16.77
C GLU A 93 9.46 3.46 -16.00
N LEU A 94 9.42 4.62 -15.33
CA LEU A 94 8.22 5.12 -14.69
C LEU A 94 7.09 5.29 -15.72
N TYR A 95 5.90 4.76 -15.43
CA TYR A 95 4.72 4.78 -16.31
C TYR A 95 4.95 4.10 -17.69
N ARG A 96 5.87 3.12 -17.76
CA ARG A 96 6.18 2.39 -19.00
C ARG A 96 4.92 1.73 -19.55
N ASN A 97 4.71 1.83 -20.87
CA ASN A 97 3.50 1.40 -21.58
C ASN A 97 2.20 2.10 -21.15
N GLY A 98 2.26 3.11 -20.29
CA GLY A 98 1.11 3.90 -19.89
C GLY A 98 0.46 4.63 -21.06
N LEU A 99 -0.85 4.82 -20.98
CA LEU A 99 -1.62 5.52 -22.02
C LEU A 99 -1.11 6.96 -22.15
N GLN A 100 -0.84 7.40 -23.38
CA GLN A 100 -0.26 8.71 -23.69
C GLN A 100 1.10 9.01 -23.02
N ARG A 101 1.96 8.01 -22.81
CA ARG A 101 3.31 8.13 -22.23
C ARG A 101 4.13 9.35 -22.70
N ALA A 102 4.00 9.77 -23.96
CA ALA A 102 4.69 10.95 -24.48
C ALA A 102 4.44 12.22 -23.65
N ARG A 103 3.25 12.35 -23.05
CA ARG A 103 2.88 13.47 -22.16
C ARG A 103 3.49 13.36 -20.76
N PHE A 104 3.94 12.16 -20.37
CA PHE A 104 4.64 11.92 -19.10
C PHE A 104 6.16 12.14 -19.20
N LEU A 105 6.74 12.08 -20.42
CA LEU A 105 8.18 12.31 -20.63
C LEU A 105 8.70 13.62 -19.99
N PRO A 106 7.98 14.77 -20.03
CA PRO A 106 8.42 15.97 -19.34
C PRO A 106 8.57 15.83 -17.82
N ALA A 107 7.86 14.90 -17.18
CA ALA A 107 8.02 14.58 -15.76
C ALA A 107 9.33 13.81 -15.53
N ILE A 108 9.61 12.82 -16.38
CA ILE A 108 10.88 12.07 -16.37
C ILE A 108 12.06 13.03 -16.59
N ASP A 109 11.96 13.93 -17.57
CA ASP A 109 12.99 14.93 -17.85
C ASP A 109 13.23 15.85 -16.65
N ALA A 110 12.16 16.32 -16.00
CA ALA A 110 12.27 17.15 -14.80
C ALA A 110 12.95 16.40 -13.65
N ILE A 111 12.60 15.12 -13.42
CA ILE A 111 13.25 14.27 -12.42
C ILE A 111 14.74 14.13 -12.74
N LYS A 112 15.09 13.78 -13.98
CA LYS A 112 16.50 13.62 -14.39
C LYS A 112 17.31 14.92 -14.35
N GLN A 113 16.66 16.06 -14.56
CA GLN A 113 17.30 17.37 -14.53
C GLN A 113 17.56 17.85 -13.09
N HIS A 114 16.66 17.54 -12.15
CA HIS A 114 16.68 18.12 -10.81
C HIS A 114 17.04 17.11 -9.70
N CYS A 115 17.13 15.81 -10.00
CA CYS A 115 17.43 14.77 -9.02
C CYS A 115 18.65 13.93 -9.42
N ASP A 116 19.48 13.63 -8.43
CA ASP A 116 20.55 12.64 -8.56
C ASP A 116 19.99 11.22 -8.34
N ILE A 117 20.16 10.35 -9.33
CA ILE A 117 19.65 8.98 -9.27
C ILE A 117 20.71 8.09 -8.60
N MET A 118 20.37 7.55 -7.42
CA MET A 118 21.21 6.63 -6.68
C MET A 118 20.59 5.23 -6.65
N ASN A 119 21.28 4.26 -7.26
CA ASN A 119 20.89 2.86 -7.14
C ASN A 119 21.35 2.33 -5.78
N VAL A 120 20.40 1.97 -4.93
CA VAL A 120 20.67 1.27 -3.67
C VAL A 120 20.68 -0.22 -4.00
N ASP A 121 21.85 -0.84 -3.90
CA ASP A 121 22.01 -2.26 -4.21
C ASP A 121 21.05 -3.09 -3.34
N ALA A 122 20.20 -3.87 -4.00
CA ALA A 122 19.26 -4.77 -3.35
C ALA A 122 20.08 -5.88 -2.71
N GLY A 123 20.49 -5.67 -1.45
CA GLY A 123 21.09 -6.72 -0.65
C GLY A 123 20.16 -7.93 -0.51
N VAL A 124 20.39 -8.75 0.52
CA VAL A 124 19.45 -9.81 0.85
C VAL A 124 18.08 -9.19 1.15
N ASP A 125 17.04 -9.54 0.38
CA ASP A 125 15.66 -9.16 0.70
C ASP A 125 15.23 -9.89 1.98
N TYR A 126 15.49 -9.23 3.11
CA TYR A 126 15.19 -9.75 4.43
C TYR A 126 13.69 -9.97 4.63
N ARG A 127 12.82 -9.24 3.93
CA ARG A 127 11.36 -9.45 3.97
C ARG A 127 10.99 -10.74 3.26
N LEU A 128 11.46 -10.95 2.04
CA LEU A 128 11.22 -12.18 1.30
C LEU A 128 11.76 -13.41 2.05
N ARG A 129 12.96 -13.29 2.63
CA ARG A 129 13.54 -14.35 3.48
C ARG A 129 12.66 -14.64 4.70
N THR A 130 12.13 -13.61 5.35
CA THR A 130 11.21 -13.78 6.49
C THR A 130 9.93 -14.50 6.04
N LEU A 131 9.31 -14.06 4.94
CA LEU A 131 8.07 -14.65 4.43
C LEU A 131 8.24 -16.12 4.03
N THR A 132 9.35 -16.45 3.36
CA THR A 132 9.61 -17.82 2.89
C THR A 132 9.94 -18.82 4.01
N GLN A 133 10.36 -18.33 5.18
CA GLN A 133 10.66 -19.18 6.35
C GLN A 133 9.48 -19.26 7.34
N ALA A 134 8.48 -18.39 7.20
CA ALA A 134 7.36 -18.28 8.12
C ALA A 134 6.15 -19.12 7.67
N HIS A 135 5.36 -19.58 8.64
CA HIS A 135 4.00 -20.05 8.39
C HIS A 135 3.09 -18.81 8.32
N LEU A 136 2.49 -18.55 7.15
CA LEU A 136 1.68 -17.35 6.96
C LEU A 136 0.21 -17.55 7.32
N TRP A 137 -0.21 -18.77 7.63
CA TRP A 137 -1.50 -19.09 8.25
C TRP A 137 -1.27 -19.63 9.66
N LEU A 138 -1.56 -18.82 10.67
CA LEU A 138 -1.24 -19.09 12.07
C LEU A 138 -2.49 -19.46 12.85
N THR A 139 -2.47 -20.62 13.50
CA THR A 139 -3.59 -21.18 14.26
C THR A 139 -3.10 -21.95 15.48
N PRO A 140 -3.92 -22.10 16.53
CA PRO A 140 -5.19 -21.41 16.75
C PRO A 140 -5.00 -19.98 17.26
N LEU A 141 -6.09 -19.23 17.44
CA LEU A 141 -6.04 -17.90 18.08
C LEU A 141 -5.71 -18.05 19.57
N ASN A 142 -4.47 -17.76 19.92
CA ASN A 142 -3.95 -17.77 21.28
C ASN A 142 -2.79 -16.77 21.41
N ASP A 143 -2.21 -16.68 22.59
CA ASP A 143 -1.14 -15.72 22.86
C ASP A 143 0.18 -16.06 22.15
N GLU A 144 0.41 -17.32 21.81
CA GLU A 144 1.57 -17.71 21.00
C GLU A 144 1.43 -17.20 19.57
N THR A 145 0.28 -17.42 18.93
CA THR A 145 -0.04 -16.88 17.60
C THR A 145 0.03 -15.36 17.59
N ARG A 146 -0.45 -14.68 18.64
CA ARG A 146 -0.31 -13.21 18.77
C ARG A 146 1.16 -12.78 18.79
N ARG A 147 2.01 -13.42 19.61
CA ARG A 147 3.45 -13.15 19.64
C ARG A 147 4.13 -13.42 18.29
N GLN A 148 3.70 -14.45 17.57
CA GLN A 148 4.23 -14.74 16.23
C GLN A 148 3.80 -13.69 15.21
N MET A 149 2.56 -13.23 15.24
CA MET A 149 2.10 -12.11 14.41
C MET A 149 2.88 -10.83 14.70
N ASP A 150 3.17 -10.50 15.97
CA ASP A 150 3.98 -9.33 16.33
C ASP A 150 5.44 -9.44 15.84
N LYS A 151 6.03 -10.64 15.88
CA LYS A 151 7.37 -10.90 15.30
C LYS A 151 7.37 -10.71 13.79
N LEU A 152 6.35 -11.24 13.09
CA LEU A 152 6.21 -11.07 11.65
C LEU A 152 5.98 -9.60 11.29
N TRP A 153 5.15 -8.88 12.05
CA TRP A 153 4.99 -7.44 11.90
C TRP A 153 6.34 -6.74 11.96
N LEU A 154 7.11 -6.92 13.04
CA LEU A 154 8.40 -6.23 13.21
C LEU A 154 9.36 -6.52 12.05
N ALA A 155 9.42 -7.76 11.58
CA ALA A 155 10.29 -8.16 10.48
C ALA A 155 9.85 -7.62 9.10
N LEU A 156 8.55 -7.50 8.87
CA LEU A 156 7.98 -7.06 7.57
C LEU A 156 7.86 -5.53 7.50
N ALA A 157 7.29 -4.93 8.53
CA ALA A 157 7.11 -3.50 8.66
C ALA A 157 8.41 -2.77 9.00
N GLY A 158 9.36 -3.41 9.68
CA GLY A 158 10.64 -2.82 10.08
C GLY A 158 10.59 -1.95 11.34
N ALA A 159 9.43 -1.82 11.99
CA ALA A 159 9.26 -1.11 13.25
C ALA A 159 8.21 -1.80 14.15
N ALA A 160 8.21 -1.46 15.44
CA ALA A 160 7.21 -1.95 16.38
C ALA A 160 5.81 -1.42 16.03
N ARG A 161 4.77 -2.19 16.36
CA ARG A 161 3.37 -1.83 16.09
C ARG A 161 2.84 -0.82 17.11
N GLU A 162 3.38 0.39 17.06
CA GLU A 162 3.06 1.46 18.03
C GLU A 162 1.99 2.43 17.52
N HIS A 163 1.92 2.62 16.20
CA HIS A 163 0.97 3.53 15.57
C HIS A 163 -0.15 2.76 14.87
N ALA A 164 -1.38 2.96 15.33
CA ALA A 164 -2.60 2.38 14.76
C ALA A 164 -3.52 3.50 14.22
N PRO A 165 -3.11 4.22 13.16
CA PRO A 165 -3.89 5.34 12.64
C PRO A 165 -5.21 4.86 12.02
N THR A 166 -6.25 5.67 12.11
CA THR A 166 -7.44 5.47 11.27
C THR A 166 -7.12 5.95 9.86
N LEU A 167 -7.19 5.05 8.89
CA LEU A 167 -7.04 5.39 7.48
C LEU A 167 -8.37 5.86 6.90
N GLU A 168 -8.31 6.68 5.86
CA GLU A 168 -9.48 6.96 5.02
C GLU A 168 -9.34 6.14 3.73
N ILE A 169 -10.31 5.25 3.48
CA ILE A 169 -10.37 4.41 2.28
C ILE A 169 -11.72 4.65 1.62
N ASN A 170 -11.71 5.16 0.39
CA ASN A 170 -12.92 5.55 -0.36
C ASN A 170 -13.88 6.40 0.49
N HIS A 171 -13.36 7.47 1.10
CA HIS A 171 -14.11 8.41 1.94
C HIS A 171 -14.73 7.80 3.20
N ARG A 172 -14.21 6.66 3.66
CA ARG A 172 -14.68 6.00 4.89
C ARG A 172 -13.52 5.69 5.83
N PRO A 173 -13.70 5.91 7.14
CA PRO A 173 -12.68 5.57 8.12
C PRO A 173 -12.46 4.05 8.15
N LEU A 174 -11.22 3.64 8.34
CA LEU A 174 -10.78 2.27 8.51
C LEU A 174 -9.82 2.20 9.70
N SER A 175 -10.31 1.63 10.79
CA SER A 175 -9.52 1.41 12.00
C SER A 175 -8.43 0.38 11.72
N THR A 176 -7.17 0.75 11.92
CA THR A 176 -6.05 -0.18 11.75
C THR A 176 -5.55 -0.67 13.10
N LEU A 177 -4.81 -1.77 13.08
CA LEU A 177 -4.01 -2.21 14.21
C LEU A 177 -2.55 -1.75 14.07
N GLY A 178 -2.15 -1.32 12.88
CA GLY A 178 -0.80 -0.87 12.57
C GLY A 178 -0.68 -0.50 11.10
N VAL A 179 0.05 0.57 10.80
CA VAL A 179 0.42 0.93 9.42
C VAL A 179 1.86 1.39 9.44
N GLU A 180 2.72 0.70 8.70
CA GLU A 180 4.13 1.05 8.60
C GLU A 180 4.76 0.45 7.35
N ASN A 181 5.57 1.22 6.62
CA ASN A 181 6.28 0.79 5.40
C ASN A 181 5.44 -0.11 4.47
N GLN A 182 4.24 0.35 4.09
CA GLN A 182 3.25 -0.37 3.28
C GLN A 182 2.89 -1.78 3.75
N THR A 183 3.03 -2.00 5.05
CA THR A 183 2.53 -3.17 5.78
C THR A 183 1.33 -2.73 6.61
N LEU A 184 0.18 -3.35 6.37
CA LEU A 184 -1.06 -3.08 7.10
C LEU A 184 -1.32 -4.21 8.10
N ALA A 185 -1.54 -3.88 9.37
CA ALA A 185 -2.13 -4.76 10.36
C ALA A 185 -3.58 -4.35 10.59
N VAL A 186 -4.51 -5.29 10.46
CA VAL A 186 -5.95 -5.00 10.54
C VAL A 186 -6.73 -6.22 10.98
N SER A 187 -7.85 -6.01 11.67
CA SER A 187 -8.71 -7.10 12.14
C SER A 187 -9.63 -7.63 11.05
N PHE A 188 -9.99 -8.92 11.12
CA PHE A 188 -11.03 -9.52 10.29
C PHE A 188 -12.36 -8.79 10.44
N ALA A 189 -12.70 -8.34 11.65
CA ALA A 189 -13.92 -7.59 11.89
C ALA A 189 -13.97 -6.31 11.04
N THR A 190 -12.87 -5.55 10.99
CA THR A 190 -12.80 -4.30 10.22
C THR A 190 -12.94 -4.50 8.72
N LEU A 191 -12.36 -5.58 8.18
CA LEU A 191 -12.41 -5.82 6.74
C LEU A 191 -13.63 -6.62 6.30
N CYS A 192 -14.08 -7.57 7.11
CA CYS A 192 -15.08 -8.57 6.69
C CYS A 192 -16.38 -8.54 7.49
N VAL A 193 -16.49 -7.85 8.63
CA VAL A 193 -17.75 -7.71 9.39
C VAL A 193 -18.35 -6.32 9.17
N GLU A 194 -17.54 -5.27 9.20
CA GLU A 194 -17.97 -3.92 8.84
C GLU A 194 -18.41 -3.81 7.38
N ALA A 195 -19.11 -2.72 7.05
CA ALA A 195 -19.62 -2.44 5.71
C ALA A 195 -18.49 -2.07 4.73
N ARG A 196 -17.72 -3.07 4.29
CA ARG A 196 -16.72 -2.96 3.22
C ARG A 196 -17.24 -3.51 1.89
N SER A 197 -16.68 -2.97 0.83
CA SER A 197 -16.99 -3.23 -0.57
C SER A 197 -15.75 -3.66 -1.33
N GLN A 198 -15.94 -4.21 -2.52
CA GLN A 198 -14.82 -4.59 -3.39
C GLN A 198 -13.89 -3.41 -3.72
N HIS A 199 -14.42 -2.20 -3.88
CA HIS A 199 -13.61 -0.99 -4.11
C HIS A 199 -12.66 -0.69 -2.96
N ASP A 200 -13.01 -1.06 -1.72
CA ASP A 200 -12.10 -0.87 -0.58
C ASP A 200 -10.95 -1.84 -0.63
N TYR A 201 -11.19 -3.09 -1.02
CA TYR A 201 -10.13 -4.07 -1.20
C TYR A 201 -9.20 -3.69 -2.34
N ILE A 202 -9.73 -3.15 -3.44
CA ILE A 202 -8.93 -2.60 -4.54
C ILE A 202 -8.07 -1.44 -4.04
N ALA A 203 -8.63 -0.51 -3.25
CA ALA A 203 -7.83 0.56 -2.69
C ALA A 203 -6.72 0.00 -1.78
N LEU A 204 -7.05 -0.86 -0.83
CA LEU A 204 -6.08 -1.46 0.09
C LEU A 204 -4.98 -2.24 -0.62
N SER A 205 -5.33 -3.02 -1.65
CA SER A 205 -4.39 -3.83 -2.41
C SER A 205 -3.43 -3.00 -3.25
N ARG A 206 -3.77 -1.75 -3.60
CA ARG A 206 -2.84 -0.81 -4.25
C ARG A 206 -1.91 -0.12 -3.25
N LEU A 207 -2.40 0.09 -2.03
CA LEU A 207 -1.71 0.81 -0.96
C LEU A 207 -0.70 -0.04 -0.19
N PHE A 208 -0.95 -1.35 -0.09
CA PHE A 208 -0.20 -2.24 0.78
C PHE A 208 0.31 -3.47 0.02
N HIS A 209 1.64 -3.61 -0.02
CA HIS A 209 2.27 -4.83 -0.55
C HIS A 209 2.17 -6.00 0.43
N THR A 210 1.91 -5.73 1.72
CA THR A 210 1.80 -6.75 2.77
C THR A 210 0.67 -6.43 3.73
N VAL A 211 -0.14 -7.44 4.05
CA VAL A 211 -1.26 -7.31 4.97
C VAL A 211 -1.22 -8.44 5.99
N LEU A 212 -1.26 -8.07 7.28
CA LEU A 212 -1.45 -8.97 8.41
C LEU A 212 -2.92 -8.87 8.86
N LEU A 213 -3.67 -9.93 8.59
CA LEU A 213 -5.08 -10.06 8.95
C LEU A 213 -5.23 -10.80 10.28
N PHE A 214 -5.79 -10.11 11.27
CA PHE A 214 -5.92 -10.60 12.63
C PHE A 214 -7.29 -11.25 12.89
N ASP A 215 -7.29 -12.29 13.72
CA ASP A 215 -8.48 -12.86 14.35
C ASP A 215 -9.56 -13.34 13.37
N VAL A 216 -9.18 -14.06 12.32
CA VAL A 216 -10.14 -14.68 11.39
C VAL A 216 -10.90 -15.78 12.11
N PRO A 217 -12.23 -15.65 12.30
CA PRO A 217 -13.02 -16.65 13.00
C PRO A 217 -13.34 -17.83 12.09
N VAL A 218 -13.83 -18.92 12.67
CA VAL A 218 -14.51 -19.96 11.89
C VAL A 218 -15.78 -19.36 11.31
N MET A 219 -15.86 -19.31 9.99
CA MET A 219 -17.00 -18.79 9.24
C MET A 219 -18.10 -19.84 9.17
N THR A 220 -19.04 -19.75 10.11
CA THR A 220 -20.21 -20.63 10.21
C THR A 220 -21.28 -20.28 9.17
N PRO A 221 -22.37 -21.09 9.02
CA PRO A 221 -23.47 -20.76 8.11
C PRO A 221 -24.17 -19.42 8.38
N LEU A 222 -23.98 -18.81 9.57
CA LEU A 222 -24.50 -17.48 9.90
C LEU A 222 -23.60 -16.33 9.39
N MET A 223 -22.37 -16.66 8.94
CA MET A 223 -21.34 -15.70 8.54
C MET A 223 -21.10 -15.70 7.02
N GLU A 224 -22.12 -16.01 6.22
CA GLU A 224 -21.99 -16.13 4.76
C GLU A 224 -21.67 -14.78 4.09
N ASN A 225 -22.10 -13.65 4.69
CA ASN A 225 -21.77 -12.33 4.18
C ASN A 225 -20.29 -11.99 4.42
N GLU A 226 -19.79 -12.32 5.61
CA GLU A 226 -18.40 -12.17 6.02
C GLU A 226 -17.50 -13.07 5.16
N ALA A 227 -17.91 -14.33 4.94
CA ALA A 227 -17.21 -15.27 4.07
C ALA A 227 -17.13 -14.77 2.63
N ARG A 228 -18.22 -14.20 2.08
CA ARG A 228 -18.21 -13.58 0.74
C ARG A 228 -17.24 -12.40 0.68
N ARG A 229 -17.22 -11.55 1.71
CA ARG A 229 -16.29 -10.42 1.81
C ARG A 229 -14.84 -10.88 1.92
N PHE A 230 -14.58 -11.94 2.68
CA PHE A 230 -13.25 -12.55 2.78
C PHE A 230 -12.78 -13.12 1.44
N ILE A 231 -13.64 -13.82 0.70
CA ILE A 231 -13.33 -14.29 -0.66
C ILE A 231 -12.97 -13.11 -1.57
N ALA A 232 -13.77 -12.05 -1.57
CA ALA A 232 -13.51 -10.87 -2.41
C ALA A 232 -12.17 -10.17 -2.06
N LEU A 233 -11.83 -10.11 -0.77
CA LEU A 233 -10.56 -9.59 -0.29
C LEU A 233 -9.38 -10.45 -0.77
N VAL A 234 -9.47 -11.77 -0.59
CA VAL A 234 -8.42 -12.70 -1.01
C VAL A 234 -8.23 -12.65 -2.53
N ASP A 235 -9.32 -12.60 -3.29
CA ASP A 235 -9.28 -12.53 -4.75
C ASP A 235 -8.52 -11.28 -5.22
N GLU A 236 -8.79 -10.11 -4.64
CA GLU A 236 -8.12 -8.87 -4.98
C GLU A 236 -6.64 -8.85 -4.56
N PHE A 237 -6.34 -9.35 -3.35
CA PHE A 237 -4.96 -9.45 -2.86
C PHE A 237 -4.15 -10.44 -3.68
N TYR A 238 -4.77 -11.55 -4.08
CA TYR A 238 -4.17 -12.54 -4.94
C TYR A 238 -3.73 -11.93 -6.27
N GLU A 239 -4.65 -11.25 -6.96
CA GLU A 239 -4.45 -10.63 -8.28
C GLU A 239 -3.30 -9.61 -8.26
N ARG A 240 -3.14 -8.87 -7.16
CA ARG A 240 -2.11 -7.85 -7.01
C ARG A 240 -0.83 -8.30 -6.32
N HIS A 241 -0.68 -9.61 -6.10
CA HIS A 241 0.50 -10.19 -5.48
C HIS A 241 0.77 -9.71 -4.03
N VAL A 242 -0.26 -9.28 -3.31
CA VAL A 242 -0.17 -8.83 -1.92
C VAL A 242 0.21 -10.01 -1.02
N LYS A 243 1.21 -9.79 -0.15
CA LYS A 243 1.65 -10.81 0.81
C LYS A 243 0.70 -10.82 2.01
N LEU A 244 -0.12 -11.86 2.11
CA LEU A 244 -1.13 -11.99 3.16
C LEU A 244 -0.64 -12.93 4.27
N VAL A 245 -0.60 -12.42 5.50
CA VAL A 245 -0.37 -13.20 6.72
C VAL A 245 -1.66 -13.20 7.52
N VAL A 246 -2.08 -14.36 8.02
CA VAL A 246 -3.38 -14.54 8.67
C VAL A 246 -3.20 -15.21 10.02
N SER A 247 -3.82 -14.66 11.06
CA SER A 247 -4.11 -15.41 12.29
C SER A 247 -5.58 -15.84 12.29
N ALA A 248 -5.82 -17.13 12.54
CA ALA A 248 -7.13 -17.74 12.36
C ALA A 248 -7.50 -18.68 13.51
N ALA A 249 -8.80 -18.84 13.72
CA ALA A 249 -9.37 -19.70 14.76
C ALA A 249 -9.20 -21.20 14.44
N ALA A 250 -9.12 -21.55 13.17
CA ALA A 250 -9.00 -22.92 12.68
C ALA A 250 -8.02 -23.04 11.50
N PRO A 251 -7.48 -24.24 11.23
CA PRO A 251 -6.66 -24.51 10.05
C PRO A 251 -7.31 -24.05 8.75
N LEU A 252 -6.49 -23.78 7.73
CA LEU A 252 -6.92 -23.24 6.44
C LEU A 252 -8.14 -23.95 5.86
N TYR A 253 -8.11 -25.29 5.79
CA TYR A 253 -9.19 -26.10 5.22
C TYR A 253 -10.44 -26.24 6.10
N GLU A 254 -10.38 -25.82 7.37
CA GLU A 254 -11.47 -25.90 8.34
C GLU A 254 -12.09 -24.54 8.66
N ILE A 255 -11.55 -23.46 8.10
CA ILE A 255 -11.95 -22.09 8.43
C ILE A 255 -13.37 -21.73 7.96
N TYR A 256 -13.87 -22.39 6.92
CA TYR A 256 -15.23 -22.20 6.41
C TYR A 256 -16.07 -23.45 6.66
N GLN A 257 -17.17 -23.26 7.38
CA GLN A 257 -18.15 -24.28 7.73
C GLN A 257 -19.56 -23.90 7.26
N GLY A 258 -19.67 -22.91 6.38
CA GLY A 258 -20.92 -22.54 5.72
C GLY A 258 -21.34 -23.54 4.63
N GLU A 259 -22.52 -23.33 4.09
CA GLU A 259 -23.11 -24.23 3.09
C GLU A 259 -23.25 -23.61 1.71
N ARG A 260 -23.39 -22.28 1.64
CA ARG A 260 -23.83 -21.60 0.41
C ARG A 260 -22.68 -21.26 -0.54
N LEU A 261 -21.46 -21.11 -0.03
CA LEU A 261 -20.28 -20.66 -0.76
C LEU A 261 -19.22 -21.75 -0.92
N LYS A 262 -19.55 -23.03 -0.73
CA LYS A 262 -18.55 -24.12 -0.73
C LYS A 262 -17.66 -24.11 -1.96
N PHE A 263 -18.21 -23.85 -3.15
CA PHE A 263 -17.46 -23.83 -4.40
C PHE A 263 -16.52 -22.62 -4.49
N GLU A 264 -17.03 -21.43 -4.21
CA GLU A 264 -16.25 -20.19 -4.22
C GLU A 264 -15.16 -20.21 -3.15
N PHE A 265 -15.47 -20.79 -1.98
CA PHE A 265 -14.52 -20.93 -0.89
C PHE A 265 -13.44 -21.96 -1.22
N GLN A 266 -13.75 -23.04 -1.93
CA GLN A 266 -12.72 -23.97 -2.42
C GLN A 266 -11.71 -23.28 -3.34
N ARG A 267 -12.16 -22.38 -4.21
CA ARG A 267 -11.27 -21.54 -5.03
C ARG A 267 -10.43 -20.59 -4.19
N CYS A 268 -11.04 -19.97 -3.17
CA CYS A 268 -10.36 -19.12 -2.20
C CYS A 268 -9.24 -19.88 -1.46
N LEU A 269 -9.50 -21.12 -1.02
CA LEU A 269 -8.50 -21.97 -0.38
C LEU A 269 -7.30 -22.26 -1.28
N SER A 270 -7.54 -22.57 -2.56
CA SER A 270 -6.44 -22.77 -3.52
C SER A 270 -5.57 -21.52 -3.67
N ARG A 271 -6.18 -20.32 -3.72
CA ARG A 271 -5.46 -19.05 -3.75
C ARG A 271 -4.64 -18.83 -2.49
N LEU A 272 -5.25 -18.99 -1.31
CA LEU A 272 -4.55 -18.87 -0.02
C LEU A 272 -3.40 -19.86 0.13
N GLN A 273 -3.52 -21.06 -0.45
CA GLN A 273 -2.43 -22.03 -0.49
C GLN A 273 -1.31 -21.57 -1.43
N GLU A 274 -1.63 -21.09 -2.63
CA GLU A 274 -0.63 -20.55 -3.57
C GLU A 274 0.07 -19.32 -3.00
N MET A 275 -0.65 -18.44 -2.29
CA MET A 275 -0.10 -17.24 -1.64
C MET A 275 0.98 -17.55 -0.59
N GLN A 276 1.02 -18.79 -0.08
CA GLN A 276 2.05 -19.28 0.85
C GLN A 276 3.27 -19.87 0.13
N SER A 277 3.22 -20.04 -1.18
CA SER A 277 4.33 -20.62 -1.95
C SER A 277 5.48 -19.63 -2.13
N ALA A 278 6.72 -20.14 -2.12
CA ALA A 278 7.89 -19.31 -2.39
C ALA A 278 7.84 -18.64 -3.77
N GLU A 279 7.15 -19.24 -4.75
CA GLU A 279 6.97 -18.64 -6.08
C GLU A 279 6.09 -17.39 -6.01
N TYR A 280 4.93 -17.47 -5.35
CA TYR A 280 4.05 -16.33 -5.18
C TYR A 280 4.72 -15.22 -4.35
N LEU A 281 5.43 -15.60 -3.28
CA LEU A 281 6.12 -14.63 -2.41
C LEU A 281 7.21 -13.84 -3.15
N LYS A 282 7.82 -14.40 -4.21
CA LYS A 282 8.78 -13.70 -5.07
C LYS A 282 8.14 -12.76 -6.08
N ARG A 283 6.84 -12.88 -6.36
CA ARG A 283 6.17 -11.99 -7.33
C ARG A 283 6.16 -10.56 -6.78
N GLU A 284 6.50 -9.60 -7.64
CA GLU A 284 6.39 -8.19 -7.30
C GLU A 284 4.93 -7.79 -7.12
N HIS A 285 4.70 -6.94 -6.12
CA HIS A 285 3.40 -6.32 -5.86
C HIS A 285 2.97 -5.48 -7.07
N MET A 286 1.67 -5.52 -7.40
CA MET A 286 1.09 -4.74 -8.49
C MET A 286 0.18 -3.64 -7.93
N PRO A 287 0.66 -2.38 -7.85
CA PRO A 287 -0.11 -1.24 -7.37
C PRO A 287 -1.19 -0.73 -8.33
#